data_AF-W7E9C4-F1
#
_entry.id   AF-W7E9C4-F1
#
_cell.length_a   1.000
_cell.length_b   1.000
_cell.length_c   1.000
_cell.angle_alpha   90.00
_cell.angle_beta   90.00
_cell.angle_gamma   90.00
#
_symmetry.space_group_name_H-M   'P 1'
#
loop_
_entity.id
_entity.type
_entity.pdbx_description
1 polymer ?
#
loop_
_entity_poly.entity_id
_entity_poly.type
_entity_poly.pdbx_seq_one_letter_code
_entity_poly.pdbx_strand_id
1 'polypeptide(L)'
;MVPQKPDIAALKDLTIENITGNVHVINSDCQDTLTRFLFERLVAHLDDFARETRLSTAEWETAIRFLTECGKICSDTRQKLILLSDVLDLSLLVDSIDHPKAPAFTEGTVLGPFHAHVSETVSSGAAIPHDPNGEPLLVPVVAVDIDVWETDSKGFYDVQYAGREGFDGRAVLSSDEHGDFHFKVIVPVPYPIPDDGLVGRLLAVLKRHQYRPSHMHFMALYLRRDPYETSDVVFGVKELLIVDLQAAADISVCCAKYGMPETMKVLKYDFFLVADAEITALRNQKALDAASCLGLKLKLDHGLLVRDD
;
A
#
# COMPACT_ATOMS: atom_id res chain seq x y z
N MET A 1 0.48 -49.72 -8.55
CA MET A 1 1.48 -49.26 -7.55
C MET A 1 0.88 -49.45 -6.17
N VAL A 2 1.61 -50.05 -5.24
CA VAL A 2 1.19 -50.06 -3.82
C VAL A 2 1.54 -48.68 -3.25
N PRO A 3 0.59 -47.93 -2.66
CA PRO A 3 0.91 -46.67 -2.01
C PRO A 3 1.90 -46.92 -0.86
N GLN A 4 3.09 -46.33 -0.91
CA GLN A 4 3.98 -46.31 0.25
C GLN A 4 3.46 -45.30 1.26
N LYS A 5 3.41 -45.70 2.54
CA LYS A 5 3.06 -44.79 3.62
C LYS A 5 4.23 -43.81 3.82
N PRO A 6 4.01 -42.49 3.72
CA PRO A 6 5.05 -41.52 3.98
C PRO A 6 5.44 -41.55 5.45
N ASP A 7 6.72 -41.30 5.74
CA ASP A 7 7.25 -41.15 7.10
C ASP A 7 6.94 -39.73 7.58
N ILE A 8 5.84 -39.57 8.30
CA ILE A 8 5.29 -38.29 8.76
C ILE A 8 4.84 -38.40 10.21
N ALA A 9 4.88 -37.27 10.92
CA ALA A 9 4.47 -37.20 12.32
C ALA A 9 3.04 -37.72 12.54
N ALA A 10 2.86 -38.51 13.60
CA ALA A 10 1.55 -39.07 13.95
C ALA A 10 0.65 -37.98 14.57
N LEU A 11 -0.54 -37.82 14.01
CA LEU A 11 -1.55 -36.92 14.55
C LEU A 11 -2.25 -37.52 15.77
N LYS A 12 -2.63 -36.66 16.72
CA LYS A 12 -3.52 -37.04 17.83
C LYS A 12 -4.96 -37.17 17.33
N ASP A 13 -5.83 -37.79 18.14
CA ASP A 13 -7.28 -37.76 17.90
C ASP A 13 -7.77 -36.31 17.79
N LEU A 14 -8.63 -36.02 16.81
CA LEU A 14 -8.97 -34.65 16.41
C LEU A 14 -10.15 -34.12 17.23
N THR A 15 -9.92 -33.02 17.94
CA THR A 15 -10.97 -32.24 18.61
C THR A 15 -10.92 -30.78 18.15
N ILE A 16 -11.97 -30.02 18.43
CA ILE A 16 -12.05 -28.58 18.12
C ILE A 16 -10.88 -27.83 18.79
N GLU A 17 -10.45 -28.29 19.96
CA GLU A 17 -9.43 -27.64 20.79
C GLU A 17 -8.00 -27.99 20.35
N ASN A 18 -7.78 -29.15 19.71
CA ASN A 18 -6.42 -29.64 19.43
C ASN A 18 -6.06 -29.67 17.94
N ILE A 19 -7.01 -29.41 17.04
CA ILE A 19 -6.79 -29.47 15.59
C ILE A 19 -5.66 -28.55 15.13
N THR A 20 -5.57 -27.34 15.69
CA THR A 20 -4.48 -26.38 15.45
C THR A 20 -3.13 -27.02 15.72
N GLY A 21 -2.95 -27.64 16.89
CA GLY A 21 -1.70 -28.31 17.27
C GLY A 21 -1.35 -29.48 16.35
N ASN A 22 -2.34 -30.22 15.86
CA ASN A 22 -2.12 -31.29 14.88
C ASN A 22 -1.61 -30.75 13.53
N VAL A 23 -2.11 -29.59 13.06
CA VAL A 23 -1.57 -28.95 11.84
C VAL A 23 -0.14 -28.45 12.04
N HIS A 24 0.21 -27.98 13.24
CA HIS A 24 1.60 -27.61 13.54
C HIS A 24 2.52 -28.84 13.50
N VAL A 25 2.07 -29.97 14.09
CA VAL A 25 2.81 -31.24 14.08
C VAL A 25 3.01 -31.77 12.66
N ILE A 26 1.99 -31.73 11.80
CA ILE A 26 2.15 -32.27 10.44
C ILE A 26 3.07 -31.43 9.57
N ASN A 27 3.16 -30.13 9.85
CA ASN A 27 3.99 -29.18 9.11
C ASN A 27 5.41 -29.04 9.72
N SER A 28 5.72 -29.70 10.83
CA SER A 28 6.99 -29.51 11.54
C SER A 28 8.22 -29.91 10.73
N ASP A 29 8.04 -30.83 9.77
CA ASP A 29 9.09 -31.33 8.89
C ASP A 29 9.52 -30.31 7.82
N CYS A 30 8.81 -29.18 7.70
CA CYS A 30 9.21 -28.05 6.86
C CYS A 30 10.59 -27.50 7.32
N GLN A 31 11.60 -27.69 6.47
CA GLN A 31 12.98 -27.27 6.74
C GLN A 31 13.18 -25.75 6.59
N ASP A 32 12.32 -25.08 5.81
CA ASP A 32 12.35 -23.62 5.70
C ASP A 32 11.71 -23.01 6.94
N THR A 33 12.56 -22.46 7.81
CA THR A 33 12.16 -21.97 9.14
C THR A 33 11.26 -20.74 9.08
N LEU A 34 11.39 -19.92 8.03
CA LEU A 34 10.50 -18.79 7.74
C LEU A 34 9.10 -19.28 7.38
N THR A 35 8.99 -20.15 6.38
CA THR A 35 7.71 -20.71 5.93
C THR A 35 7.03 -21.44 7.08
N ARG A 36 7.78 -22.24 7.86
CA ARG A 36 7.25 -22.92 9.05
C ARG A 36 6.67 -21.90 10.03
N PHE A 37 7.42 -20.87 10.40
CA PHE A 37 6.93 -19.82 11.30
C PHE A 37 5.66 -19.13 10.78
N LEU A 38 5.64 -18.72 9.51
CA LEU A 38 4.50 -18.01 8.91
C LEU A 38 3.24 -18.89 8.90
N PHE A 39 3.35 -20.17 8.54
CA PHE A 39 2.20 -21.08 8.51
C PHE A 39 1.73 -21.50 9.90
N GLU A 40 2.63 -21.66 10.87
CA GLU A 40 2.24 -21.85 12.28
C GLU A 40 1.36 -20.69 12.77
N ARG A 41 1.81 -19.45 12.55
CA ARG A 41 1.04 -18.26 12.95
C ARG A 41 -0.27 -18.12 12.17
N LEU A 42 -0.25 -18.32 10.86
CA LEU A 42 -1.44 -18.23 10.02
C LEU A 42 -2.52 -19.22 10.48
N VAL A 43 -2.17 -20.49 10.68
CA VAL A 43 -3.12 -21.52 11.10
C VAL A 43 -3.66 -21.21 12.49
N ALA A 44 -2.80 -20.79 13.43
CA ALA A 44 -3.25 -20.40 14.76
C ALA A 44 -4.30 -19.28 14.70
N HIS A 45 -4.05 -18.19 13.96
CA HIS A 45 -4.98 -17.08 13.84
C HIS A 45 -6.27 -17.44 13.09
N LEU A 46 -6.21 -18.27 12.05
CA LEU A 46 -7.40 -18.75 11.33
C LEU A 46 -8.31 -19.61 12.22
N ASP A 47 -7.72 -20.57 12.95
CA ASP A 47 -8.48 -21.45 13.85
C ASP A 47 -9.01 -20.68 15.07
N ASP A 48 -8.25 -19.74 15.63
CA ASP A 48 -8.69 -18.85 16.71
C ASP A 48 -9.89 -18.01 16.24
N PHE A 49 -9.84 -17.41 15.05
CA PHE A 49 -10.96 -16.66 14.47
C PHE A 49 -12.21 -17.53 14.30
N ALA A 50 -12.04 -18.75 13.77
CA ALA A 50 -13.16 -19.67 13.59
C ALA A 50 -13.78 -20.10 14.94
N ARG A 51 -12.94 -20.34 15.96
CA ARG A 51 -13.37 -20.70 17.31
C ARG A 51 -14.08 -19.54 18.02
N GLU A 52 -13.53 -18.33 17.94
CA GLU A 52 -14.08 -17.12 18.55
C GLU A 52 -15.47 -16.79 17.96
N THR A 53 -15.59 -16.84 16.65
CA THR A 53 -16.83 -16.49 15.94
C THR A 53 -17.85 -17.62 15.88
N ARG A 54 -17.44 -18.85 16.24
CA ARG A 54 -18.24 -20.08 16.05
C ARG A 54 -18.67 -20.24 14.59
N LEU A 55 -17.73 -19.99 13.67
CA LEU A 55 -17.96 -19.94 12.23
C LEU A 55 -18.75 -21.18 11.75
N SER A 56 -19.94 -20.94 11.19
CA SER A 56 -20.78 -22.01 10.66
C SER A 56 -20.30 -22.47 9.28
N THR A 57 -20.72 -23.67 8.87
CA THR A 57 -20.44 -24.19 7.52
C THR A 57 -20.94 -23.25 6.42
N ALA A 58 -22.12 -22.64 6.60
CA ALA A 58 -22.70 -21.74 5.60
C ALA A 58 -21.93 -20.41 5.47
N GLU A 59 -21.44 -19.86 6.58
CA GLU A 59 -20.58 -18.67 6.59
C GLU A 59 -19.21 -18.98 5.98
N TRP A 60 -18.61 -20.12 6.34
CA TRP A 60 -17.38 -20.60 5.74
C TRP A 60 -17.51 -20.80 4.22
N GLU A 61 -18.56 -21.47 3.73
CA GLU A 61 -18.83 -21.63 2.29
C GLU A 61 -18.98 -20.28 1.58
N THR A 62 -19.58 -19.30 2.27
CA THR A 62 -19.73 -17.95 1.75
C THR A 62 -18.38 -17.24 1.63
N ALA A 63 -17.50 -17.36 2.63
CA ALA A 63 -16.15 -16.82 2.59
C ALA A 63 -15.30 -17.49 1.49
N ILE A 64 -15.36 -18.82 1.35
CA ILE A 64 -14.65 -19.56 0.29
C ILE A 64 -15.12 -19.12 -1.09
N ARG A 65 -16.44 -18.99 -1.29
CA ARG A 65 -17.00 -18.49 -2.55
C ARG A 65 -16.56 -17.04 -2.81
N PHE A 66 -16.57 -16.18 -1.80
CA PHE A 66 -16.09 -14.80 -1.91
C PHE A 66 -14.63 -14.75 -2.40
N LEU A 67 -13.73 -15.48 -1.75
CA LEU A 67 -12.30 -15.52 -2.14
C LEU A 67 -12.10 -16.11 -3.54
N THR A 68 -12.83 -17.18 -3.87
CA THR A 68 -12.79 -17.83 -5.18
C THR A 68 -13.16 -16.84 -6.29
N GLU A 69 -14.26 -16.13 -6.11
CA GLU A 69 -14.76 -15.17 -7.08
C GLU A 69 -13.87 -13.92 -7.16
N CYS A 70 -13.26 -13.47 -6.05
CA CYS A 70 -12.21 -12.43 -6.08
C CYS A 70 -11.02 -12.86 -6.94
N GLY A 71 -10.57 -14.11 -6.83
CA GLY A 71 -9.48 -14.65 -7.65
C GLY A 71 -9.82 -14.74 -9.14
N LYS A 72 -11.05 -15.15 -9.49
CA LYS A 72 -11.50 -15.29 -10.89
C LYS A 72 -11.50 -13.99 -11.70
N ILE A 73 -11.66 -12.85 -11.03
CA ILE A 73 -11.70 -11.53 -11.68
C ILE A 73 -10.33 -10.84 -11.69
N CYS A 74 -9.29 -11.48 -11.13
CA CYS A 74 -7.94 -10.98 -11.23
C CYS A 74 -7.39 -11.14 -12.66
N SER A 75 -6.62 -10.16 -13.11
CA SER A 75 -5.85 -10.15 -14.36
C SER A 75 -4.54 -9.39 -14.18
N ASP A 76 -3.70 -9.34 -15.20
CA ASP A 76 -2.42 -8.61 -15.17
C ASP A 76 -2.59 -7.11 -14.82
N THR A 77 -3.75 -6.53 -15.11
CA THR A 77 -4.08 -5.12 -14.85
C THR A 77 -5.12 -4.91 -13.75
N ARG A 78 -5.66 -5.99 -13.17
CA ARG A 78 -6.73 -5.93 -12.16
C ARG A 78 -6.44 -6.92 -11.04
N GLN A 79 -6.01 -6.44 -9.88
CA GLN A 79 -5.66 -7.30 -8.74
C GLN A 79 -6.67 -7.15 -7.59
N LYS A 80 -7.72 -7.98 -7.59
CA LYS A 80 -8.83 -7.86 -6.62
C LYS A 80 -8.51 -8.44 -5.24
N LEU A 81 -7.53 -9.33 -5.13
CA LEU A 81 -7.01 -9.77 -3.84
C LEU A 81 -6.13 -8.70 -3.18
N ILE A 82 -5.37 -7.91 -3.96
CA ILE A 82 -4.68 -6.73 -3.46
C ILE A 82 -5.69 -5.69 -2.99
N LEU A 83 -6.73 -5.39 -3.79
CA LEU A 83 -7.78 -4.47 -3.37
C LEU A 83 -8.50 -4.94 -2.09
N LEU A 84 -8.70 -6.25 -1.93
CA LEU A 84 -9.24 -6.82 -0.69
C LEU A 84 -8.31 -6.59 0.50
N SER A 85 -6.99 -6.77 0.31
CA SER A 85 -5.96 -6.44 1.30
C SER A 85 -6.00 -4.96 1.68
N ASP A 86 -6.15 -4.07 0.70
CA ASP A 86 -6.21 -2.62 0.90
C ASP A 86 -7.42 -2.22 1.76
N VAL A 87 -8.62 -2.69 1.42
CA VAL A 87 -9.83 -2.33 2.17
C VAL A 87 -9.96 -3.02 3.53
N LEU A 88 -9.12 -4.02 3.82
CA LEU A 88 -9.00 -4.65 5.13
C LEU A 88 -7.79 -4.15 5.93
N ASP A 89 -7.10 -3.12 5.43
CA ASP A 89 -5.93 -2.49 6.06
C ASP A 89 -4.67 -3.38 6.16
N LEU A 90 -4.64 -4.52 5.47
CA LEU A 90 -3.46 -5.39 5.51
C LEU A 90 -2.29 -4.76 4.74
N SER A 91 -2.56 -4.11 3.60
CA SER A 91 -1.52 -3.53 2.75
C SER A 91 -0.75 -2.41 3.46
N LEU A 92 -1.45 -1.51 4.15
CA LEU A 92 -0.82 -0.41 4.89
C LEU A 92 -0.10 -0.92 6.14
N LEU A 93 -0.67 -1.91 6.82
CA LEU A 93 -0.02 -2.54 7.97
C LEU A 93 1.32 -3.18 7.55
N VAL A 94 1.33 -3.94 6.44
CA VAL A 94 2.56 -4.54 5.91
C VAL A 94 3.58 -3.46 5.53
N ASP A 95 3.16 -2.40 4.82
CA ASP A 95 4.05 -1.27 4.48
C ASP A 95 4.64 -0.63 5.75
N SER A 96 3.83 -0.41 6.78
CA SER A 96 4.26 0.22 8.03
C SER A 96 5.22 -0.65 8.84
N ILE A 97 5.10 -1.98 8.73
CA ILE A 97 6.03 -2.95 9.32
C ILE A 97 7.35 -2.99 8.55
N ASP A 98 7.29 -2.97 7.22
CA ASP A 98 8.47 -3.13 6.36
C ASP A 98 9.27 -1.82 6.20
N HIS A 99 8.59 -0.67 6.30
CA HIS A 99 9.19 0.66 6.16
C HIS A 99 8.96 1.54 7.39
N PRO A 100 9.36 1.12 8.60
CA PRO A 100 9.14 1.91 9.80
C PRO A 100 9.93 3.22 9.72
N LYS A 101 9.29 4.32 10.10
CA LYS A 101 9.92 5.65 10.15
C LYS A 101 10.05 6.15 11.58
N ALA A 102 11.16 6.82 11.87
CA ALA A 102 11.28 7.65 13.06
C ALA A 102 10.57 9.00 12.82
N PRO A 103 10.10 9.70 13.87
CA PRO A 103 9.27 10.91 13.72
C PRO A 103 9.87 12.05 12.88
N ALA A 104 11.19 12.07 12.67
CA ALA A 104 11.88 13.09 11.90
C ALA A 104 11.87 12.84 10.37
N PHE A 105 11.41 11.68 9.92
CA PHE A 105 11.45 11.28 8.51
C PHE A 105 10.05 11.26 7.90
N THR A 106 9.96 11.54 6.59
CA THR A 106 8.69 11.50 5.86
C THR A 106 8.10 10.09 5.90
N GLU A 107 6.81 9.98 6.26
CA GLU A 107 6.10 8.71 6.31
C GLU A 107 5.79 8.16 4.92
N GLY A 108 5.88 6.84 4.74
CA GLY A 108 5.34 6.16 3.56
C GLY A 108 3.86 5.83 3.73
N THR A 109 3.22 5.45 2.63
CA THR A 109 1.87 4.87 2.62
C THR A 109 1.75 3.89 1.44
N VAL A 110 0.60 3.23 1.32
CA VAL A 110 0.33 2.23 0.29
C VAL A 110 0.65 2.75 -1.11
N LEU A 111 1.41 1.96 -1.88
CA LEU A 111 1.75 2.26 -3.28
C LEU A 111 0.48 2.33 -4.16
N GLY A 112 -0.48 1.44 -3.89
CA GLY A 112 -1.68 1.28 -4.69
C GLY A 112 -1.42 0.52 -6.00
N PRO A 113 -2.49 0.07 -6.68
CA PRO A 113 -2.39 -0.88 -7.81
C PRO A 113 -2.06 -0.24 -9.16
N PHE A 114 -1.88 1.09 -9.23
CA PHE A 114 -1.76 1.84 -10.49
C PHE A 114 -0.35 2.39 -10.77
N HIS A 115 0.62 2.02 -9.92
CA HIS A 115 2.03 2.19 -10.26
C HIS A 115 2.37 1.31 -11.47
N ALA A 116 3.12 1.85 -12.43
CA ALA A 116 3.56 1.11 -13.61
C ALA A 116 5.08 1.29 -13.74
N HIS A 117 5.79 0.21 -14.06
CA HIS A 117 7.25 0.22 -14.18
C HIS A 117 7.79 0.98 -15.40
N VAL A 118 6.91 1.53 -16.24
CA VAL A 118 7.28 2.34 -17.41
C VAL A 118 6.80 3.75 -17.15
N SER A 119 7.75 4.62 -16.81
CA SER A 119 7.53 6.05 -16.64
C SER A 119 8.58 6.77 -17.48
N GLU A 120 8.17 7.80 -18.21
CA GLU A 120 9.09 8.61 -19.01
C GLU A 120 9.90 9.53 -18.09
N THR A 121 11.18 9.70 -18.40
CA THR A 121 12.01 10.70 -17.73
C THR A 121 11.70 12.06 -18.32
N VAL A 122 11.29 13.02 -17.50
CA VAL A 122 10.97 14.38 -17.95
C VAL A 122 11.94 15.41 -17.37
N SER A 123 12.15 16.51 -18.11
CA SER A 123 12.97 17.63 -17.65
C SER A 123 12.25 18.49 -16.62
N SER A 124 13.01 19.18 -15.76
CA SER A 124 12.48 20.20 -14.85
C SER A 124 11.60 21.22 -15.60
N GLY A 125 10.43 21.51 -15.04
CA GLY A 125 9.40 22.39 -15.59
C GLY A 125 8.42 21.72 -16.56
N ALA A 126 8.55 20.41 -16.83
CA ALA A 126 7.61 19.67 -17.65
C ALA A 126 6.20 19.64 -17.02
N ALA A 127 5.18 19.57 -17.88
CA ALA A 127 3.83 19.17 -17.48
C ALA A 127 3.73 17.65 -17.61
N ILE A 128 3.16 16.99 -16.59
CA ILE A 128 3.10 15.53 -16.52
C ILE A 128 1.74 15.01 -17.03
N PRO A 129 0.59 15.33 -16.40
CA PRO A 129 -0.70 15.13 -17.04
C PRO A 129 -0.94 16.19 -18.12
N HIS A 130 -1.57 15.76 -19.21
CA HIS A 130 -1.96 16.63 -20.32
C HIS A 130 -3.48 16.88 -20.38
N ASP A 131 -4.20 16.64 -19.27
CA ASP A 131 -5.65 16.84 -19.18
C ASP A 131 -6.03 18.34 -19.22
N PRO A 132 -6.71 18.82 -20.27
CA PRO A 132 -7.07 20.22 -20.41
C PRO A 132 -8.12 20.71 -19.40
N ASN A 133 -8.79 19.80 -18.69
CA ASN A 133 -9.81 20.13 -17.70
C ASN A 133 -9.27 20.15 -16.26
N GLY A 134 -8.02 19.71 -16.06
CA GLY A 134 -7.39 19.75 -14.75
C GLY A 134 -6.99 21.17 -14.35
N GLU A 135 -7.21 21.50 -13.08
CA GLU A 135 -6.73 22.77 -12.53
C GLU A 135 -5.20 22.70 -12.37
N PRO A 136 -4.40 23.61 -12.95
CA PRO A 136 -2.95 23.52 -12.88
C PRO A 136 -2.39 23.61 -11.45
N LEU A 137 -1.39 22.79 -11.17
CA LEU A 137 -0.65 22.74 -9.90
C LEU A 137 0.85 22.72 -10.16
N LEU A 138 1.60 23.56 -9.46
CA LEU A 138 3.06 23.57 -9.46
C LEU A 138 3.60 22.77 -8.26
N VAL A 139 4.58 21.91 -8.48
CA VAL A 139 5.26 21.15 -7.43
C VAL A 139 6.77 21.42 -7.49
N PRO A 140 7.30 22.33 -6.66
CA PRO A 140 8.74 22.48 -6.47
C PRO A 140 9.27 21.37 -5.54
N VAL A 141 10.41 20.79 -5.90
CA VAL A 141 11.06 19.69 -5.16
C VAL A 141 12.54 19.97 -4.97
N VAL A 142 13.06 19.53 -3.83
CA VAL A 142 14.49 19.58 -3.50
C VAL A 142 15.02 18.17 -3.20
N ALA A 143 16.14 17.83 -3.82
CA ALA A 143 17.11 16.79 -3.47
C ALA A 143 16.68 15.31 -3.56
N VAL A 144 15.90 14.91 -4.57
CA VAL A 144 15.54 13.49 -4.78
C VAL A 144 15.17 13.18 -6.23
N ASP A 145 15.44 11.95 -6.67
CA ASP A 145 14.71 11.37 -7.81
C ASP A 145 13.28 11.05 -7.35
N ILE A 146 12.28 11.40 -8.15
CA ILE A 146 10.87 11.16 -7.85
C ILE A 146 10.22 10.38 -8.98
N ASP A 147 9.56 9.29 -8.63
CA ASP A 147 8.55 8.65 -9.45
C ASP A 147 7.18 9.17 -9.01
N VAL A 148 6.49 9.89 -9.90
CA VAL A 148 5.19 10.51 -9.64
C VAL A 148 4.13 9.93 -10.54
N TRP A 149 2.95 9.68 -9.99
CA TRP A 149 1.76 9.36 -10.76
C TRP A 149 0.50 9.89 -10.07
N GLU A 150 -0.50 10.28 -10.85
CA GLU A 150 -1.78 10.77 -10.35
C GLU A 150 -2.92 10.45 -11.33
N THR A 151 -4.14 10.75 -10.91
CA THR A 151 -5.32 10.65 -11.78
C THR A 151 -5.50 11.90 -12.64
N ASP A 152 -6.23 11.76 -13.74
CA ASP A 152 -6.80 12.91 -14.46
C ASP A 152 -7.90 13.63 -13.65
N SER A 153 -8.47 14.71 -14.20
CA SER A 153 -9.53 15.49 -13.56
C SER A 153 -10.84 14.72 -13.34
N LYS A 154 -10.97 13.52 -13.89
CA LYS A 154 -12.12 12.62 -13.73
C LYS A 154 -11.84 11.52 -12.69
N GLY A 155 -10.63 11.47 -12.12
CA GLY A 155 -10.26 10.47 -11.13
C GLY A 155 -9.81 9.14 -11.73
N PHE A 156 -9.34 9.12 -12.97
CA PHE A 156 -8.79 7.91 -13.61
C PHE A 156 -7.28 8.03 -13.85
N TYR A 157 -6.54 6.97 -13.52
CA TYR A 157 -5.18 6.79 -14.01
C TYR A 157 -5.21 6.39 -15.49
N ASP A 158 -4.23 6.83 -16.26
CA ASP A 158 -4.01 6.47 -17.66
C ASP A 158 -4.15 4.96 -17.94
N VAL A 159 -3.62 4.11 -17.06
CA VAL A 159 -3.62 2.64 -17.19
C VAL A 159 -5.02 2.03 -17.13
N GLN A 160 -6.02 2.77 -16.64
CA GLN A 160 -7.41 2.33 -16.57
C GLN A 160 -8.15 2.52 -17.90
N TYR A 161 -7.66 3.36 -18.82
CA TYR A 161 -8.30 3.59 -20.11
C TYR A 161 -7.97 2.46 -21.10
N ALA A 162 -9.02 1.75 -21.55
CA ALA A 162 -8.92 0.77 -22.60
C ALA A 162 -8.62 1.46 -23.94
N GLY A 163 -7.45 1.21 -24.52
CA GLY A 163 -7.02 1.82 -25.79
C GLY A 163 -6.15 3.08 -25.65
N ARG A 164 -5.53 3.31 -24.49
CA ARG A 164 -4.51 4.36 -24.33
C ARG A 164 -3.41 4.24 -25.40
N GLU A 165 -3.01 5.37 -25.96
CA GLU A 165 -1.94 5.45 -26.98
C GLU A 165 -0.55 5.60 -26.36
N GLY A 166 -0.48 6.00 -25.09
CA GLY A 166 0.75 6.20 -24.33
C GLY A 166 0.48 6.27 -22.82
N PHE A 167 1.51 6.62 -22.05
CA PHE A 167 1.38 6.92 -20.63
C PHE A 167 1.11 8.41 -20.44
N ASP A 168 0.31 8.76 -19.43
CA ASP A 168 0.02 10.15 -19.07
C ASP A 168 -0.17 10.26 -17.55
N GLY A 169 0.08 11.44 -16.99
CA GLY A 169 -0.05 11.64 -15.54
C GLY A 169 0.96 10.83 -14.72
N ARG A 170 2.08 10.40 -15.33
CA ARG A 170 3.19 9.72 -14.66
C ARG A 170 4.55 10.13 -15.22
N ALA A 171 5.57 10.22 -14.37
CA ALA A 171 6.94 10.49 -14.81
C ALA A 171 7.98 10.11 -13.74
N VAL A 172 9.22 9.85 -14.18
CA VAL A 172 10.39 9.88 -13.30
C VAL A 172 11.11 11.20 -13.51
N LEU A 173 11.43 11.88 -12.42
CA LEU A 173 12.15 13.14 -12.44
C LEU A 173 13.42 13.00 -11.62
N SER A 174 14.48 13.63 -12.09
CA SER A 174 15.75 13.74 -11.37
C SER A 174 16.06 15.20 -11.09
N SER A 175 16.54 15.46 -9.88
CA SER A 175 17.04 16.78 -9.51
C SER A 175 18.29 17.15 -10.31
N ASP A 176 18.51 18.45 -10.52
CA ASP A 176 19.75 18.95 -11.12
C ASP A 176 20.95 18.84 -10.14
N GLU A 177 22.11 19.33 -10.56
CA GLU A 177 23.34 19.33 -9.75
C GLU A 177 23.25 20.14 -8.45
N HIS A 178 22.23 20.98 -8.31
CA HIS A 178 21.93 21.77 -7.11
C HIS A 178 20.83 21.14 -6.27
N GLY A 179 20.26 20.01 -6.71
CA GLY A 179 19.16 19.35 -6.05
C GLY A 179 17.80 20.00 -6.37
N ASP A 180 17.72 21.01 -7.22
CA ASP A 180 16.47 21.74 -7.46
C ASP A 180 15.78 21.22 -8.73
N PHE A 181 14.46 20.96 -8.64
CA PHE A 181 13.62 20.87 -9.83
C PHE A 181 12.17 21.21 -9.51
N HIS A 182 11.35 21.32 -10.54
CA HIS A 182 9.91 21.51 -10.39
C HIS A 182 9.20 20.80 -11.53
N PHE A 183 7.91 20.56 -11.37
CA PHE A 183 7.06 20.06 -12.43
C PHE A 183 5.64 20.60 -12.27
N LYS A 184 4.85 20.48 -13.34
CA LYS A 184 3.44 20.85 -13.37
C LYS A 184 2.59 19.61 -13.47
N VAL A 185 1.57 19.61 -12.65
CA VAL A 185 0.56 18.57 -12.48
C VAL A 185 -0.80 19.25 -12.46
N ILE A 186 -1.84 18.49 -12.18
CA ILE A 186 -3.16 19.05 -11.90
C ILE A 186 -3.43 18.96 -10.40
N VAL A 187 -4.38 19.74 -9.89
CA VAL A 187 -4.88 19.57 -8.52
C VAL A 187 -5.56 18.20 -8.44
N PRO A 188 -5.10 17.27 -7.59
CA PRO A 188 -5.73 15.96 -7.48
C PRO A 188 -7.19 16.08 -7.06
N VAL A 189 -7.99 15.11 -7.50
CA VAL A 189 -9.42 15.02 -7.19
C VAL A 189 -9.69 13.72 -6.43
N PRO A 190 -10.73 13.67 -5.55
CA PRO A 190 -11.07 12.42 -4.89
C PRO A 190 -11.68 11.47 -5.92
N TYR A 191 -11.39 10.17 -5.79
CA TYR A 191 -11.85 9.17 -6.76
C TYR A 191 -12.29 7.88 -6.07
N PRO A 192 -13.27 7.15 -6.64
CA PRO A 192 -13.67 5.85 -6.15
C PRO A 192 -12.67 4.75 -6.56
N ILE A 193 -12.39 3.80 -5.67
CA ILE A 193 -11.81 2.51 -6.09
C ILE A 193 -12.83 1.72 -6.92
N PRO A 194 -12.42 0.76 -7.77
CA PRO A 194 -13.37 -0.03 -8.56
C PRO A 194 -14.36 -0.84 -7.71
N ASP A 195 -15.64 -0.45 -7.69
CA ASP A 195 -16.75 -1.09 -6.94
C ASP A 195 -17.55 -2.14 -7.70
N ASP A 196 -17.29 -2.30 -9.00
CA ASP A 196 -17.94 -3.22 -9.93
C ASP A 196 -17.69 -4.73 -9.62
N GLY A 197 -17.18 -5.05 -8.42
CA GLY A 197 -16.80 -6.40 -8.02
C GLY A 197 -17.14 -6.74 -6.56
N LEU A 198 -16.57 -7.85 -6.09
CA LEU A 198 -16.86 -8.35 -4.75
C LEU A 198 -16.42 -7.44 -3.61
N VAL A 199 -15.33 -6.70 -3.79
CA VAL A 199 -14.90 -5.71 -2.81
C VAL A 199 -15.93 -4.58 -2.67
N GLY A 200 -16.50 -4.07 -3.77
CA GLY A 200 -17.58 -3.09 -3.71
C GLY A 200 -18.82 -3.61 -2.98
N ARG A 201 -19.20 -4.88 -3.22
CA ARG A 201 -20.28 -5.54 -2.46
C ARG A 201 -19.96 -5.67 -0.97
N LEU A 202 -18.73 -6.03 -0.62
CA LEU A 202 -18.27 -6.09 0.78
C LEU A 202 -18.40 -4.72 1.45
N LEU A 203 -17.91 -3.66 0.80
CA LEU A 203 -18.03 -2.29 1.31
C LEU A 203 -19.49 -1.89 1.50
N ALA A 204 -20.37 -2.20 0.55
CA ALA A 204 -21.80 -1.92 0.67
C ALA A 204 -22.45 -2.64 1.87
N VAL A 205 -22.13 -3.92 2.09
CA VAL A 205 -22.61 -4.68 3.27
C VAL A 205 -22.09 -4.07 4.58
N LEU A 206 -20.83 -3.63 4.59
CA LEU A 206 -20.20 -2.95 5.73
C LEU A 206 -20.61 -1.47 5.86
N LYS A 207 -21.45 -0.96 4.95
CA LYS A 207 -21.89 0.45 4.88
C LYS A 207 -20.72 1.44 4.78
N ARG A 208 -19.70 1.09 4.01
CA ARG A 208 -18.52 1.92 3.70
C ARG A 208 -18.63 2.53 2.31
N HIS A 209 -18.10 3.73 2.13
CA HIS A 209 -17.93 4.31 0.79
C HIS A 209 -16.67 3.76 0.11
N GLN A 210 -16.55 4.05 -1.19
CA GLN A 210 -15.46 3.60 -2.06
C GLN A 210 -14.40 4.67 -2.37
N TYR A 211 -14.58 5.88 -1.85
CA TYR A 211 -13.71 7.01 -2.18
C TYR A 211 -12.36 6.97 -1.47
N ARG A 212 -11.33 7.33 -2.23
CA ARG A 212 -10.05 7.82 -1.74
C ARG A 212 -10.03 9.36 -1.82
N PRO A 213 -9.43 10.05 -0.84
CA PRO A 213 -9.24 11.49 -0.89
C PRO A 213 -8.30 11.90 -2.04
N SER A 214 -8.36 13.17 -2.43
CA SER A 214 -7.43 13.78 -3.37
C SER A 214 -5.97 13.58 -2.93
N HIS A 215 -5.17 12.93 -3.76
CA HIS A 215 -3.74 12.72 -3.49
C HIS A 215 -2.92 12.60 -4.75
N MET A 216 -1.63 12.87 -4.60
CA MET A 216 -0.63 12.68 -5.64
C MET A 216 0.45 11.73 -5.14
N HIS A 217 0.86 10.76 -5.97
CA HIS A 217 1.86 9.78 -5.56
C HIS A 217 3.29 10.27 -5.79
N PHE A 218 4.12 10.01 -4.79
CA PHE A 218 5.59 10.13 -4.71
C PHE A 218 5.98 9.35 -3.45
N MET A 219 5.21 9.58 -2.38
CA MET A 219 4.98 8.78 -1.17
C MET A 219 3.49 8.91 -0.69
N ALA A 220 2.61 9.41 -1.58
CA ALA A 220 1.22 9.86 -1.41
C ALA A 220 1.01 11.03 -0.43
N LEU A 221 0.86 12.26 -0.95
CA LEU A 221 0.43 13.43 -0.17
C LEU A 221 -1.05 13.72 -0.42
N TYR A 222 -1.78 13.99 0.65
CA TYR A 222 -3.23 14.16 0.66
C TYR A 222 -3.61 15.63 0.84
N LEU A 223 -4.62 16.11 0.11
CA LEU A 223 -5.04 17.50 0.24
C LEU A 223 -5.87 17.73 1.50
N ARG A 224 -5.53 18.76 2.28
CA ARG A 224 -6.30 19.18 3.44
C ARG A 224 -7.71 19.61 3.04
N ARG A 225 -8.70 19.24 3.86
CA ARG A 225 -10.14 19.50 3.69
C ARG A 225 -10.78 18.71 2.55
N ASP A 226 -10.12 17.67 2.05
CA ASP A 226 -10.79 16.72 1.18
C ASP A 226 -11.93 16.02 1.97
N PRO A 227 -13.13 15.84 1.38
CA PRO A 227 -14.25 15.20 2.07
C PRO A 227 -13.96 13.79 2.62
N TYR A 228 -12.93 13.12 2.11
CA TYR A 228 -12.56 11.75 2.44
C TYR A 228 -11.22 11.63 3.17
N GLU A 229 -10.56 12.74 3.56
CA GLU A 229 -9.24 12.69 4.22
C GLU A 229 -9.26 11.93 5.56
N THR A 230 -10.42 11.90 6.23
CA THR A 230 -10.61 11.17 7.50
C THR A 230 -11.27 9.81 7.32
N SER A 231 -11.51 9.37 6.08
CA SER A 231 -12.30 8.17 5.79
C SER A 231 -11.84 7.38 4.56
N ASP A 232 -10.57 7.56 4.12
CA ASP A 232 -10.00 6.84 2.98
C ASP A 232 -10.34 5.34 3.02
N VAL A 233 -10.94 4.83 1.94
CA VAL A 233 -11.40 3.44 1.86
C VAL A 233 -10.27 2.42 2.01
N VAL A 234 -9.02 2.81 1.73
CA VAL A 234 -7.82 1.97 1.90
C VAL A 234 -6.92 2.41 3.06
N PHE A 235 -7.43 3.30 3.92
CA PHE A 235 -6.75 3.76 5.14
C PHE A 235 -5.41 4.47 4.93
N GLY A 236 -5.09 4.92 3.72
CA GLY A 236 -3.75 5.41 3.37
C GLY A 236 -3.35 6.76 3.97
N VAL A 237 -4.29 7.50 4.58
CA VAL A 237 -4.02 8.85 5.09
C VAL A 237 -3.31 8.80 6.44
N LYS A 238 -2.19 9.51 6.52
CA LYS A 238 -1.50 9.83 7.78
C LYS A 238 -1.46 11.35 7.95
N GLU A 239 -1.63 11.85 9.17
CA GLU A 239 -1.71 13.30 9.44
C GLU A 239 -0.50 14.07 8.89
N LEU A 240 0.70 13.49 8.96
CA LEU A 240 1.94 14.11 8.47
C LEU A 240 2.03 14.20 6.94
N LEU A 241 1.12 13.52 6.23
CA LEU A 241 1.01 13.51 4.77
C LEU A 241 -0.13 14.41 4.27
N ILE A 242 -0.88 15.06 5.17
CA ILE A 242 -1.92 16.02 4.81
C ILE A 242 -1.30 17.40 4.58
N VAL A 243 -1.46 17.93 3.37
CA VAL A 243 -0.83 19.17 2.92
C VAL A 243 -1.86 20.21 2.46
N ASP A 244 -1.52 21.48 2.64
CA ASP A 244 -2.29 22.60 2.11
C ASP A 244 -1.70 23.09 0.79
N LEU A 245 -2.59 23.47 -0.14
CA LEU A 245 -2.19 24.20 -1.35
C LEU A 245 -2.05 25.69 -1.04
N GLN A 246 -1.00 26.30 -1.59
CA GLN A 246 -0.73 27.73 -1.44
C GLN A 246 -0.87 28.42 -2.80
N ALA A 247 -1.16 29.72 -2.83
CA ALA A 247 -1.01 30.49 -4.07
C ALA A 247 0.47 30.82 -4.29
N ALA A 248 0.92 30.89 -5.54
CA ALA A 248 2.30 31.23 -5.88
C ALA A 248 2.69 32.63 -5.34
N ALA A 249 1.74 33.56 -5.25
CA ALA A 249 1.94 34.87 -4.63
C ALA A 249 2.30 34.80 -3.14
N ASP A 250 1.87 33.75 -2.43
CA ASP A 250 2.15 33.58 -1.00
C ASP A 250 3.54 32.99 -0.74
N ILE A 251 4.21 32.48 -1.79
CA ILE A 251 5.53 31.86 -1.70
C ILE A 251 6.57 32.82 -2.25
N SER A 252 7.46 33.30 -1.38
CA SER A 252 8.55 34.22 -1.75
C SER A 252 9.32 33.72 -2.98
N VAL A 253 9.53 34.63 -3.93
CA VAL A 253 10.19 34.43 -5.22
C VAL A 253 9.61 33.33 -6.13
N CYS A 254 8.49 32.67 -5.80
CA CYS A 254 7.94 31.56 -6.60
C CYS A 254 7.57 31.98 -8.03
N CYS A 255 6.78 33.05 -8.18
CA CYS A 255 6.38 33.57 -9.49
C CYS A 255 7.60 33.94 -10.35
N ALA A 256 8.61 34.60 -9.76
CA ALA A 256 9.82 35.01 -10.47
C ALA A 256 10.75 33.83 -10.79
N LYS A 257 10.89 32.86 -9.88
CA LYS A 257 11.75 31.67 -10.04
C LYS A 257 11.22 30.74 -11.12
N TYR A 258 9.91 30.50 -11.14
CA TYR A 258 9.30 29.50 -12.03
C TYR A 258 8.52 30.11 -13.20
N GLY A 259 8.40 31.44 -13.29
CA GLY A 259 7.67 32.12 -14.37
C GLY A 259 6.15 31.83 -14.34
N MET A 260 5.57 31.75 -13.14
CA MET A 260 4.17 31.35 -12.93
C MET A 260 3.29 32.54 -12.53
N PRO A 261 1.99 32.55 -12.89
CA PRO A 261 1.07 33.58 -12.45
C PRO A 261 0.86 33.52 -10.92
N GLU A 262 0.52 34.67 -10.31
CA GLU A 262 0.26 34.80 -8.87
C GLU A 262 -0.82 33.83 -8.35
N THR A 263 -1.78 33.49 -9.20
CA THR A 263 -2.89 32.58 -8.89
C THR A 263 -2.56 31.10 -9.05
N MET A 264 -1.36 30.75 -9.52
CA MET A 264 -0.95 29.35 -9.66
C MET A 264 -0.99 28.67 -8.28
N LYS A 265 -1.66 27.53 -8.18
CA LYS A 265 -1.61 26.70 -6.97
C LYS A 265 -0.26 26.02 -6.88
N VAL A 266 0.26 25.92 -5.65
CA VAL A 266 1.56 25.32 -5.36
C VAL A 266 1.40 24.31 -4.24
N LEU A 267 1.89 23.09 -4.47
CA LEU A 267 2.08 22.07 -3.44
C LEU A 267 3.58 22.03 -3.12
N LYS A 268 3.95 22.57 -1.97
CA LYS A 268 5.32 22.51 -1.47
C LYS A 268 5.39 21.53 -0.31
N TYR A 269 6.32 20.59 -0.37
CA TYR A 269 6.60 19.65 0.70
C TYR A 269 8.09 19.34 0.76
N ASP A 270 8.66 19.37 1.97
CA ASP A 270 10.06 19.07 2.19
C ASP A 270 10.18 17.59 2.60
N PHE A 271 10.84 16.78 1.76
CA PHE A 271 11.02 15.36 2.00
C PHE A 271 12.25 15.11 2.87
N PHE A 272 12.06 14.34 3.95
CA PHE A 272 13.12 13.91 4.85
C PHE A 272 13.34 12.42 4.67
N LEU A 273 14.35 12.07 3.86
CA LEU A 273 14.73 10.69 3.61
C LEU A 273 15.63 10.15 4.72
N VAL A 274 15.58 8.84 4.91
CA VAL A 274 16.40 8.07 5.84
C VAL A 274 17.21 7.05 5.06
N ALA A 275 18.46 6.83 5.46
CA ALA A 275 19.32 5.85 4.82
C ALA A 275 18.77 4.42 5.00
N ASP A 276 18.92 3.57 3.98
CA ASP A 276 18.44 2.18 4.00
C ASP A 276 18.93 1.39 5.21
N ALA A 277 20.17 1.63 5.64
CA ALA A 277 20.77 0.99 6.80
C ALA A 277 20.04 1.34 8.12
N GLU A 278 19.58 2.58 8.27
CA GLU A 278 18.85 3.03 9.45
C GLU A 278 17.43 2.47 9.48
N ILE A 279 16.73 2.43 8.33
CA ILE A 279 15.43 1.76 8.22
C ILE A 279 15.57 0.27 8.58
N THR A 280 16.56 -0.40 7.99
CA THR A 280 16.80 -1.84 8.21
C THR A 280 17.07 -2.13 9.68
N ALA A 281 17.89 -1.30 10.35
CA ALA A 281 18.16 -1.45 11.78
C ALA A 281 16.89 -1.26 12.62
N LEU A 282 16.10 -0.23 12.34
CA LEU A 282 14.85 0.04 13.06
C LEU A 282 13.82 -1.08 12.87
N ARG A 283 13.67 -1.57 11.64
CA ARG A 283 12.80 -2.70 11.30
C ARG A 283 13.20 -3.96 12.05
N ASN A 284 14.49 -4.29 12.06
CA ASN A 284 15.01 -5.45 12.78
C ASN A 284 14.78 -5.34 14.29
N GLN A 285 14.99 -4.15 14.87
CA GLN A 285 14.71 -3.91 16.29
C GLN A 285 13.23 -4.12 16.61
N LYS A 286 12.32 -3.50 15.85
CA LYS A 286 10.87 -3.65 16.05
C LYS A 286 10.41 -5.10 15.89
N ALA A 287 11.00 -5.85 14.96
CA ALA A 287 10.71 -7.26 14.78
C ALA A 287 11.10 -8.09 16.02
N LEU A 288 12.29 -7.86 16.59
CA LEU A 288 12.71 -8.52 17.83
C LEU A 288 11.83 -8.15 19.03
N ASP A 289 11.43 -6.87 19.13
CA ASP A 289 10.51 -6.42 20.18
C ASP A 289 9.17 -7.13 20.07
N ALA A 290 8.60 -7.23 18.86
CA ALA A 290 7.36 -7.95 18.60
C ALA A 290 7.48 -9.46 18.91
N ALA A 291 8.62 -10.07 18.55
CA ALA A 291 8.90 -11.47 18.82
C ALA A 291 8.94 -11.80 20.32
N SER A 292 9.42 -10.87 21.16
CA SER A 292 9.52 -11.06 22.61
C SER A 292 8.16 -11.32 23.28
N CYS A 293 7.07 -10.81 22.69
CA CYS A 293 5.72 -10.98 23.19
C CYS A 293 5.06 -12.31 22.80
N LEU A 294 5.65 -13.06 21.87
CA LEU A 294 5.02 -14.27 21.30
C LEU A 294 5.30 -15.54 22.13
N GLY A 295 6.24 -15.51 23.07
CA GLY A 295 6.64 -16.70 23.84
C GLY A 295 7.25 -17.81 22.98
N LEU A 296 7.73 -17.48 21.77
CA LEU A 296 8.37 -18.40 20.83
C LEU A 296 9.88 -18.13 20.80
N LYS A 297 10.68 -19.17 20.52
CA LYS A 297 12.11 -19.00 20.21
C LYS A 297 12.25 -18.53 18.78
N LEU A 298 12.51 -17.24 18.61
CA LEU A 298 12.64 -16.59 17.31
C LEU A 298 13.97 -15.86 17.21
N LYS A 299 14.52 -15.80 16.00
CA LYS A 299 15.69 -14.99 15.65
C LYS A 299 15.44 -14.24 14.35
N LEU A 300 16.32 -13.30 14.05
CA LEU A 300 16.40 -12.71 12.72
C LEU A 300 17.29 -13.56 11.81
N ASP A 301 16.81 -13.84 10.62
CA ASP A 301 17.57 -14.42 9.51
C ASP A 301 17.33 -13.57 8.25
N HIS A 302 18.40 -12.99 7.70
CA HIS A 302 18.33 -12.02 6.60
C HIS A 302 17.28 -10.90 6.81
N GLY A 303 17.08 -10.46 8.06
CA GLY A 303 16.11 -9.43 8.44
C GLY A 303 14.69 -9.95 8.66
N LEU A 304 14.40 -11.24 8.48
CA LEU A 304 13.08 -11.83 8.71
C LEU A 304 13.04 -12.61 10.01
N LEU A 305 11.90 -12.59 10.70
CA LEU A 305 11.71 -13.41 11.90
C LEU A 305 11.51 -14.87 11.49
N VAL A 306 12.31 -15.75 12.08
CA VAL A 306 12.26 -17.20 11.85
C VAL A 306 12.35 -17.96 13.16
N ARG A 307 11.97 -19.23 13.15
CA ARG A 307 12.19 -20.15 14.27
C ARG A 307 13.67 -20.32 14.59
N ASP A 308 13.99 -20.39 15.89
CA ASP A 308 15.31 -20.69 16.43
C ASP A 308 15.30 -21.99 17.24
N ASP A 309 15.01 -23.09 16.55
CA ASP A 309 14.94 -24.45 17.10
C ASP A 309 15.47 -25.53 16.14
#